data_AF-A0AAE9IRH4-F1
#
_entry.id   AF-A0AAE9IRH4-F1
#
_cell.length_a   1.000
_cell.length_b   1.000
_cell.length_c   1.000
_cell.angle_alpha   90.00
_cell.angle_beta   90.00
_cell.angle_gamma   90.00
#
_symmetry.space_group_name_H-M   'P 1'
#
loop_
_entity.id
_entity.type
_entity.pdbx_description
1 polymer ?
#
loop_
_entity_poly.entity_id
_entity_poly.type
_entity_poly.pdbx_seq_one_letter_code
_entity_poly.pdbx_strand_id
1 'polypeptide(L)'
;MLRKGVAFVGQAVRQTLKAQNQLQVQRFSASAAQSSEEVNYEIKKNGKRLSGVDYEEVVLTSISSEDKTLIPKAAFDVLLKEYDEVQTESKDFKDKYQRSLAETENVRRRGIKQTDDAKVFAIQSFCKDLLEVSDILDIAVKSVKPEELESGGKALKDLFEGVSMTRTVLAKTFAKHGLVTVDPTNQKFDPNLHEAVFQIPSANAKQPVGHIEVCTKIGYSLKERPIRPAQVGVVSQMIDRVAENILRVSVCDEGELEKSTSHLIGSRKIEPEQWITWASECKYLPESDAVALCATLIDRLSMEANVVPVSSPVTICGDIHGQFYDLLELFKTGGTVPNTKYVFMGDYVDRGHYSLETVTLLFCLLLKYPNHITLLRGNHESRRISNVYGFYDECQNKYGHGNVHKWFCKVFDVLPIGALIDDSVLCVHGGLSPDIRTIDSLMLLDRAQEVPNKGPLCDIMWSDPDDEVEDWVISQRGAGFVFGARVTEEFLVNNNLSLLCRSHQLVDEGFKYMFGEKLATVWSAPNYCYRCGNAAAVFEIDGNKRSTKYFNAVPDGNREKPDRVVAPYFL
;
A
#
# COMPACT_ATOMS: atom_id res chain seq x y z
N MET A 1 -25.26 -43.39 39.45
CA MET A 1 -24.10 -44.22 39.04
C MET A 1 -23.43 -43.74 37.74
N LEU A 2 -23.44 -42.43 37.44
CA LEU A 2 -22.87 -41.85 36.21
C LEU A 2 -21.64 -40.94 36.45
N ARG A 3 -21.01 -41.06 37.64
CA ARG A 3 -19.74 -40.37 37.97
C ARG A 3 -18.58 -41.32 38.30
N LYS A 4 -18.75 -42.64 38.12
CA LYS A 4 -17.67 -43.65 38.27
C LYS A 4 -17.27 -44.34 36.95
N GLY A 5 -18.02 -44.16 35.86
CA GLY A 5 -17.69 -44.72 34.54
C GLY A 5 -16.68 -43.90 33.73
N VAL A 6 -16.60 -42.59 33.94
CA VAL A 6 -15.71 -41.69 33.17
C VAL A 6 -14.27 -41.72 33.68
N ALA A 7 -14.06 -42.09 34.96
CA ALA A 7 -12.72 -42.25 35.53
C ALA A 7 -12.05 -43.59 35.10
N PHE A 8 -12.82 -44.65 34.87
CA PHE A 8 -12.29 -45.97 34.52
C PHE A 8 -11.81 -46.05 33.06
N VAL A 9 -12.51 -45.38 32.14
CA VAL A 9 -12.09 -45.29 30.73
C VAL A 9 -10.86 -44.37 30.57
N GLY A 10 -10.77 -43.29 31.36
CA GLY A 10 -9.61 -42.38 31.33
C GLY A 10 -8.33 -42.97 31.93
N GLN A 11 -8.43 -43.96 32.82
CA GLN A 11 -7.30 -44.68 33.40
C GLN A 11 -6.87 -45.88 32.52
N ALA A 12 -7.83 -46.58 31.90
CA ALA A 12 -7.55 -47.63 30.92
C ALA A 12 -6.84 -47.07 29.69
N VAL A 13 -7.30 -45.96 29.11
CA VAL A 13 -6.67 -45.33 27.93
C VAL A 13 -5.28 -44.77 28.27
N ARG A 14 -5.04 -44.27 29.49
CA ARG A 14 -3.70 -43.85 29.94
C ARG A 14 -2.77 -45.02 30.27
N GLN A 15 -3.30 -46.17 30.69
CA GLN A 15 -2.51 -47.39 30.86
C GLN A 15 -2.19 -48.03 29.51
N THR A 16 -3.09 -47.99 28.52
CA THR A 16 -2.81 -48.47 27.15
C THR A 16 -1.82 -47.56 26.42
N LEU A 17 -1.91 -46.23 26.59
CA LEU A 17 -0.95 -45.27 26.02
C LEU A 17 0.42 -45.26 26.73
N LYS A 18 0.50 -45.67 28.00
CA LYS A 18 1.79 -45.92 28.69
C LYS A 18 2.38 -47.30 28.37
N ALA A 19 1.56 -48.29 28.04
CA ALA A 19 2.00 -49.61 27.59
C ALA A 19 2.53 -49.60 26.14
N GLN A 20 2.09 -48.66 25.29
CA GLN A 20 2.62 -48.48 23.93
C GLN A 20 4.05 -47.91 23.87
N ASN A 21 4.62 -47.47 25.00
CA ASN A 21 6.04 -47.07 25.10
C ASN A 21 6.95 -48.17 25.71
N GLN A 22 6.45 -49.40 25.86
CA GLN A 22 7.22 -50.55 26.37
C GLN A 22 6.94 -51.86 25.61
N LEU A 23 6.62 -51.79 24.32
CA LEU A 23 6.89 -52.93 23.44
C LEU A 23 8.37 -52.87 23.07
N GLN A 24 9.19 -53.47 23.95
CA GLN A 24 10.48 -54.03 23.56
C GLN A 24 10.24 -54.82 22.29
N VAL A 25 10.72 -54.28 21.17
CA VAL A 25 11.03 -55.08 19.99
C VAL A 25 12.03 -56.11 20.50
N GLN A 26 11.54 -57.29 20.86
CA GLN A 26 12.37 -58.48 20.87
C GLN A 26 12.94 -58.53 19.46
N ARG A 27 14.23 -58.17 19.35
CA ARG A 27 15.03 -58.41 18.16
C ARG A 27 14.92 -59.89 17.87
N PHE A 28 13.99 -60.27 16.99
CA PHE A 28 14.04 -61.56 16.34
C PHE A 28 15.35 -61.55 15.55
N SER A 29 16.30 -62.32 16.07
CA SER A 29 17.64 -62.47 15.52
C SER A 29 17.52 -62.90 14.06
N ALA A 30 18.01 -62.05 13.17
CA ALA A 30 18.19 -62.33 11.76
C ALA A 30 19.32 -63.34 11.55
N SER A 31 19.13 -64.60 11.97
CA SER A 31 20.13 -65.66 11.82
C SER A 31 19.61 -66.96 11.24
N ALA A 32 18.45 -66.96 10.58
CA ALA A 32 17.99 -68.10 9.80
C ALA A 32 17.02 -67.64 8.70
N ALA A 33 17.55 -67.05 7.63
CA ALA A 33 16.80 -66.86 6.40
C ALA A 33 17.70 -67.27 5.23
N GLN A 34 17.44 -68.47 4.71
CA GLN A 34 17.99 -68.94 3.44
C GLN A 34 17.55 -68.00 2.33
N SER A 35 18.48 -67.75 1.40
CA SER A 35 18.23 -67.03 0.14
C SER A 35 17.03 -67.64 -0.59
N SER A 36 15.93 -66.90 -0.66
CA SER A 36 14.81 -67.17 -1.57
C SER A 36 14.51 -65.87 -2.31
N GLU A 37 14.11 -66.00 -3.56
CA GLU A 37 13.87 -64.93 -4.54
C GLU A 37 13.09 -63.74 -3.91
N GLU A 38 13.48 -62.51 -4.23
CA GLU A 38 12.85 -61.28 -3.71
C GLU A 38 11.38 -61.19 -4.17
N VAL A 39 10.46 -61.74 -3.37
CA VAL A 39 9.02 -61.50 -3.55
C VAL A 39 8.73 -60.04 -3.16
N ASN A 40 8.29 -59.24 -4.12
CA ASN A 40 7.88 -57.85 -3.88
C ASN A 40 6.43 -57.82 -3.36
N TYR A 41 6.23 -57.37 -2.11
CA TYR A 41 4.92 -57.30 -1.48
C TYR A 41 4.29 -55.92 -1.69
N GLU A 42 3.09 -55.86 -2.27
CA GLU A 42 2.38 -54.60 -2.50
C GLU A 42 1.06 -54.56 -1.72
N ILE A 43 0.82 -53.48 -0.97
CA ILE A 43 -0.42 -53.29 -0.19
C ILE A 43 -1.57 -52.69 -1.00
N LYS A 44 -1.30 -52.32 -2.26
CA LYS A 44 -2.28 -51.79 -3.21
C LYS A 44 -2.34 -52.72 -4.41
N LYS A 45 -3.55 -53.10 -4.82
CA LYS A 45 -3.79 -53.84 -6.06
C LYS A 45 -4.72 -52.99 -6.94
N ASN A 46 -4.31 -52.70 -8.17
CA ASN A 46 -5.05 -51.82 -9.09
C ASN A 46 -5.37 -50.43 -8.49
N GLY A 47 -4.43 -49.86 -7.71
CA GLY A 47 -4.58 -48.54 -7.10
C GLY A 47 -5.49 -48.47 -5.86
N LYS A 48 -6.14 -49.58 -5.47
CA LYS A 48 -6.94 -49.65 -4.24
C LYS A 48 -6.18 -50.41 -3.15
N ARG A 49 -6.24 -49.88 -1.92
CA ARG A 49 -5.65 -50.52 -0.74
C ARG A 49 -6.35 -51.83 -0.44
N LEU A 50 -5.59 -52.90 -0.27
CA LEU A 50 -6.10 -54.20 0.17
C LEU A 50 -6.64 -54.11 1.61
N SER A 51 -7.66 -54.91 1.93
CA SER A 51 -8.05 -55.08 3.33
C SER A 51 -6.96 -55.87 4.07
N GLY A 52 -6.93 -55.77 5.41
CA GLY A 52 -5.92 -56.50 6.19
C GLY A 52 -5.95 -58.02 5.94
N VAL A 53 -7.16 -58.57 5.75
CA VAL A 53 -7.38 -59.99 5.48
C VAL A 53 -6.89 -60.37 4.07
N ASP A 54 -7.18 -59.55 3.06
CA ASP A 54 -6.75 -59.82 1.68
C ASP A 54 -5.22 -59.71 1.53
N TYR A 55 -4.59 -58.78 2.25
CA TYR A 55 -3.13 -58.64 2.25
C TYR A 55 -2.45 -59.83 2.95
N GLU A 56 -3.01 -60.28 4.08
CA GLU A 56 -2.54 -61.47 4.79
C GLU A 56 -2.61 -62.73 3.90
N GLU A 57 -3.70 -62.89 3.15
CA GLU A 57 -3.85 -64.00 2.21
C GLU A 57 -2.80 -63.97 1.09
N VAL A 58 -2.53 -62.79 0.51
CA VAL A 58 -1.46 -62.61 -0.49
C VAL A 58 -0.10 -63.00 0.07
N VAL A 59 0.20 -62.57 1.30
CA VAL A 59 1.47 -62.90 1.97
C VAL A 59 1.58 -64.40 2.23
N LEU A 60 0.55 -65.04 2.79
CA LEU A 60 0.55 -66.47 3.10
C LEU A 60 0.65 -67.36 1.85
N THR A 61 0.11 -66.90 0.72
CA THR A 61 0.16 -67.65 -0.55
C THR A 61 1.54 -67.59 -1.21
N SER A 62 2.32 -66.54 -0.91
CA SER A 62 3.68 -66.35 -1.46
C SER A 62 4.80 -67.05 -0.68
N ILE A 63 4.50 -67.66 0.48
CA ILE A 63 5.47 -68.39 1.30
C ILE A 63 5.46 -69.87 0.90
N SER A 64 6.62 -70.41 0.51
CA SER A 64 6.75 -71.82 0.07
C SER A 64 7.01 -72.83 1.20
N SER A 65 7.19 -72.39 2.46
CA SER A 65 7.47 -73.28 3.60
C SER A 65 6.21 -73.85 4.26
N GLU A 66 6.28 -75.10 4.74
CA GLU A 66 5.20 -75.77 5.48
C GLU A 66 4.88 -75.10 6.83
N ASP A 67 5.79 -74.29 7.36
CA ASP A 67 5.58 -73.52 8.59
C ASP A 67 5.04 -72.11 8.27
N LYS A 68 3.71 -71.98 8.21
CA LYS A 68 2.98 -70.74 7.91
C LYS A 68 2.88 -69.77 9.10
N THR A 69 3.69 -69.96 10.13
CA THR A 69 3.60 -69.18 11.38
C THR A 69 4.46 -67.91 11.40
N LEU A 70 5.36 -67.72 10.43
CA LEU A 70 6.27 -66.58 10.35
C LEU A 70 6.02 -65.71 9.11
N ILE A 71 5.70 -64.43 9.35
CA ILE A 71 5.52 -63.43 8.30
C ILE A 71 6.90 -62.99 7.76
N PRO A 72 7.11 -62.97 6.44
CA PRO A 72 8.33 -62.47 5.83
C PRO A 72 8.59 -61.01 6.21
N LYS A 73 9.83 -60.69 6.58
CA LYS A 73 10.23 -59.34 6.99
C LYS A 73 9.86 -58.27 5.94
N ALA A 74 10.02 -58.59 4.66
CA ALA A 74 9.67 -57.68 3.56
C ALA A 74 8.17 -57.31 3.52
N ALA A 75 7.27 -58.24 3.86
CA ALA A 75 5.83 -57.95 3.97
C ALA A 75 5.51 -57.08 5.20
N PHE A 76 6.22 -57.30 6.30
CA PHE A 76 6.08 -56.48 7.50
C PHE A 76 6.59 -55.05 7.31
N ASP A 77 7.72 -54.88 6.60
CA ASP A 77 8.32 -53.57 6.32
C ASP A 77 7.38 -52.68 5.45
N VAL A 78 6.59 -53.29 4.54
CA VAL A 78 5.57 -52.60 3.73
C VAL A 78 4.42 -52.07 4.59
N LEU A 79 3.94 -52.86 5.55
CA LEU A 79 2.90 -52.44 6.50
C LEU A 79 3.40 -51.33 7.44
N LEU A 80 4.66 -51.43 7.89
CA LEU A 80 5.27 -50.43 8.77
C LEU A 80 5.38 -49.08 8.06
N LYS A 81 5.81 -49.07 6.80
CA LYS A 81 5.88 -47.87 5.98
C LYS A 81 4.52 -47.20 5.80
N GLU A 82 3.47 -47.98 5.50
CA GLU A 82 2.12 -47.42 5.36
C GLU A 82 1.58 -46.88 6.69
N TYR A 83 1.87 -47.55 7.81
CA TYR A 83 1.50 -47.06 9.13
C TYR A 83 2.12 -45.69 9.41
N ASP A 84 3.41 -45.52 9.10
CA ASP A 84 4.11 -44.24 9.27
C ASP A 84 3.55 -43.14 8.34
N GLU A 85 3.20 -43.48 7.10
CA GLU A 85 2.53 -42.57 6.14
C GLU A 85 1.16 -42.11 6.67
N VAL A 86 0.31 -43.04 7.13
CA VAL A 86 -1.03 -42.73 7.67
C VAL A 86 -0.94 -41.94 8.97
N GLN A 87 0.03 -42.22 9.84
CA GLN A 87 0.26 -41.43 11.05
C GLN A 87 0.67 -39.99 10.72
N THR A 88 1.52 -39.82 9.71
CA THR A 88 1.94 -38.50 9.22
C THR A 88 0.75 -37.75 8.63
N GLU A 89 -0.04 -38.40 7.77
CA GLU A 89 -1.23 -37.81 7.15
C GLU A 89 -2.30 -37.41 8.19
N SER A 90 -2.54 -38.26 9.19
CA SER A 90 -3.46 -37.99 10.31
C SER A 90 -3.02 -36.76 11.12
N LYS A 91 -1.71 -36.65 11.39
CA LYS A 91 -1.14 -35.48 12.07
C LYS A 91 -1.31 -34.21 11.23
N ASP A 92 -1.02 -34.29 9.93
CA ASP A 92 -1.18 -33.16 9.01
C ASP A 92 -2.64 -32.69 8.88
N PHE A 93 -3.60 -33.63 8.80
CA PHE A 93 -5.01 -33.29 8.78
C PHE A 93 -5.48 -32.65 10.08
N LYS A 94 -5.01 -33.13 11.22
CA LYS A 94 -5.33 -32.54 12.52
C LYS A 94 -4.79 -31.12 12.63
N ASP A 95 -3.57 -30.87 12.18
CA ASP A 95 -2.96 -29.54 12.16
C ASP A 95 -3.67 -28.59 11.19
N LYS A 96 -4.11 -29.08 10.01
CA LYS A 96 -4.92 -28.32 9.05
C LYS A 96 -6.28 -27.95 9.64
N TYR A 97 -6.96 -28.90 10.28
CA TYR A 97 -8.26 -28.68 10.91
C TYR A 97 -8.18 -27.66 12.06
N GLN A 98 -7.16 -27.76 12.90
CA GLN A 98 -6.94 -26.80 13.99
C GLN A 98 -6.66 -25.39 13.47
N ARG A 99 -5.87 -25.26 12.39
CA ARG A 99 -5.64 -23.97 11.73
C ARG A 99 -6.92 -23.40 11.13
N SER A 100 -7.72 -24.21 10.43
CA SER A 100 -9.00 -23.78 9.85
C SER A 100 -10.02 -23.31 10.91
N LEU A 101 -10.10 -24.00 12.05
CA LEU A 101 -10.93 -23.57 13.18
C LEU A 101 -10.46 -22.23 13.76
N ALA A 102 -9.16 -22.05 13.96
CA ALA A 102 -8.58 -20.80 14.46
C ALA A 102 -8.84 -19.65 13.47
N GLU A 103 -8.70 -19.91 12.17
CA GLU A 103 -8.96 -18.93 11.12
C GLU A 103 -10.43 -18.51 11.07
N THR A 104 -11.36 -19.47 11.16
CA THR A 104 -12.81 -19.19 11.20
C THR A 104 -13.17 -18.31 12.40
N GLU A 105 -12.63 -18.61 13.58
CA GLU A 105 -12.87 -17.81 14.79
C GLU A 105 -12.24 -16.41 14.67
N ASN A 106 -11.06 -16.29 14.07
CA ASN A 106 -10.43 -14.99 13.80
C ASN A 106 -11.23 -14.16 12.79
N VAL A 107 -11.75 -14.77 11.72
CA VAL A 107 -12.65 -14.11 10.76
C VAL A 107 -13.91 -13.63 11.46
N ARG A 108 -14.54 -14.46 12.29
CA ARG A 108 -15.74 -14.07 13.06
C ARG A 108 -15.48 -12.89 13.99
N ARG A 109 -14.36 -12.91 14.73
CA ARG A 109 -13.96 -11.80 15.61
C ARG A 109 -13.69 -10.52 14.83
N ARG A 110 -13.03 -10.61 13.67
CA ARG A 110 -12.80 -9.47 12.78
C ARG A 110 -14.12 -8.91 12.23
N GLY A 111 -15.03 -9.77 11.79
CA GLY A 111 -16.35 -9.35 11.30
C GLY A 111 -17.15 -8.58 12.35
N ILE A 112 -17.18 -9.06 13.60
CA ILE A 112 -17.84 -8.33 14.71
C ILE A 112 -17.21 -6.94 14.90
N LYS A 113 -15.87 -6.88 15.00
CA LYS A 113 -15.17 -5.61 15.16
C LYS A 113 -15.45 -4.64 14.01
N GLN A 114 -15.40 -5.12 12.77
CA GLN A 114 -15.72 -4.31 11.58
C GLN A 114 -17.16 -3.78 11.60
N THR A 115 -18.14 -4.60 12.02
CA THR A 115 -19.53 -4.13 12.12
C THR A 115 -19.72 -3.07 13.20
N ASP A 116 -19.03 -3.19 14.33
CA ASP A 116 -19.12 -2.21 15.41
C ASP A 116 -18.37 -0.91 15.06
N ASP A 117 -17.22 -1.02 14.39
CA ASP A 117 -16.49 0.12 13.83
C ASP A 117 -17.34 0.84 12.76
N ALA A 118 -17.99 0.10 11.85
CA ALA A 118 -18.86 0.66 10.82
C ALA A 118 -20.06 1.45 11.40
N LYS A 119 -20.67 0.99 12.50
CA LYS A 119 -21.72 1.74 13.20
C LYS A 119 -21.22 3.08 13.75
N VAL A 120 -19.99 3.13 14.23
CA VAL A 120 -19.36 4.37 14.72
C VAL A 120 -19.04 5.30 13.55
N PHE A 121 -18.58 4.76 12.42
CA PHE A 121 -18.24 5.56 11.24
C PHE A 121 -19.45 6.08 10.47
N ALA A 122 -20.60 5.41 10.54
CA ALA A 122 -21.82 5.81 9.83
C ALA A 122 -22.32 7.22 10.21
N ILE A 123 -22.11 7.65 11.47
CA ILE A 123 -22.56 8.98 11.94
C ILE A 123 -21.47 10.06 11.81
N GLN A 124 -20.26 9.71 11.38
CA GLN A 124 -19.11 10.62 11.39
C GLN A 124 -19.31 11.83 10.44
N SER A 125 -19.81 11.60 9.22
CA SER A 125 -20.09 12.67 8.25
C SER A 125 -21.15 13.62 8.79
N PHE A 126 -22.26 13.08 9.28
CA PHE A 126 -23.34 13.84 9.90
C PHE A 126 -22.86 14.70 11.09
N CYS A 127 -22.05 14.12 11.98
CA CYS A 127 -21.47 14.87 13.10
C CYS A 127 -20.55 15.99 12.61
N LYS A 128 -19.74 15.77 11.57
CA LYS A 128 -18.81 16.76 11.01
C LYS A 128 -19.55 17.98 10.45
N ASP A 129 -20.65 17.75 9.73
CA ASP A 129 -21.47 18.82 9.14
C ASP A 129 -22.16 19.67 10.22
N LEU A 130 -22.53 19.07 11.36
CA LEU A 130 -23.13 19.79 12.48
C LEU A 130 -22.13 20.60 13.33
N LEU A 131 -20.82 20.40 13.18
CA LEU A 131 -19.83 21.15 13.97
C LEU A 131 -19.83 22.64 13.63
N GLU A 132 -20.12 22.99 12.37
CA GLU A 132 -20.21 24.40 11.95
C GLU A 132 -21.37 25.12 12.63
N VAL A 133 -22.52 24.44 12.78
CA VAL A 133 -23.67 24.97 13.52
C VAL A 133 -23.29 25.25 14.98
N SER A 134 -22.52 24.34 15.60
CA SER A 134 -22.03 24.55 16.97
C SER A 134 -21.08 25.75 17.07
N ASP A 135 -20.17 25.92 16.10
CA ASP A 135 -19.23 27.04 16.07
C ASP A 135 -19.97 28.38 15.93
N ILE A 136 -20.99 28.45 15.06
CA ILE A 136 -21.81 29.66 14.85
C ILE A 136 -22.56 30.03 16.13
N LEU A 137 -23.15 29.05 16.82
CA LEU A 137 -23.83 29.28 18.10
C LEU A 137 -22.86 29.81 19.17
N ASP A 138 -21.62 29.30 19.21
CA ASP A 138 -20.59 29.81 20.11
C ASP A 138 -20.15 31.25 19.78
N ILE A 139 -20.03 31.59 18.50
CA ILE A 139 -19.75 32.96 18.06
C ILE A 139 -20.89 33.89 18.49
N ALA A 140 -22.14 33.49 18.27
CA ALA A 140 -23.32 34.29 18.61
C ALA A 140 -23.44 34.57 20.13
N VAL A 141 -23.11 33.59 20.96
CA VAL A 141 -23.09 33.78 22.42
C VAL A 141 -21.89 34.65 22.85
N LYS A 142 -20.72 34.50 22.22
CA LYS A 142 -19.52 35.29 22.56
C LYS A 142 -19.55 36.72 22.02
N SER A 143 -20.36 37.02 21.01
CA SER A 143 -20.43 38.35 20.39
C SER A 143 -21.13 39.39 21.26
N VAL A 144 -21.92 38.97 22.25
CA VAL A 144 -22.62 39.90 23.14
C VAL A 144 -21.80 40.12 24.40
N LYS A 145 -21.36 41.36 24.64
CA LYS A 145 -20.61 41.70 25.86
C LYS A 145 -21.54 41.75 27.08
N PRO A 146 -21.05 41.39 28.28
CA PRO A 146 -21.86 41.48 29.50
C PRO A 146 -22.48 42.87 29.75
N GLU A 147 -21.73 43.93 29.44
CA GLU A 147 -22.19 45.33 29.60
C GLU A 147 -23.34 45.71 28.65
N GLU A 148 -23.33 45.17 27.43
CA GLU A 148 -24.38 45.35 26.42
C GLU A 148 -25.62 44.49 26.74
N LEU A 149 -25.41 43.36 27.43
CA LEU A 149 -26.49 42.52 27.92
C LEU A 149 -27.22 43.19 29.10
N GLU A 150 -26.51 43.85 30.01
CA GLU A 150 -27.09 44.54 31.16
C GLU A 150 -27.90 45.78 30.75
N SER A 151 -27.34 46.60 29.85
CA SER A 151 -27.97 47.79 29.27
C SER A 151 -29.00 47.49 28.17
N GLY A 152 -28.95 46.28 27.63
CA GLY A 152 -29.90 45.78 26.62
C GLY A 152 -31.31 45.62 27.16
N GLY A 153 -32.30 45.98 26.33
CA GLY A 153 -33.70 45.77 26.64
C GLY A 153 -34.06 44.28 26.80
N LYS A 154 -35.25 44.01 27.36
CA LYS A 154 -35.75 42.64 27.64
C LYS A 154 -35.63 41.70 26.43
N ALA A 155 -35.95 42.19 25.22
CA ALA A 155 -35.89 41.38 24.00
C ALA A 155 -34.48 40.84 23.68
N LEU A 156 -33.42 41.59 23.98
CA LEU A 156 -32.04 41.13 23.77
C LEU A 156 -31.65 40.05 24.78
N LYS A 157 -32.07 40.21 26.04
CA LYS A 157 -31.87 39.23 27.12
C LYS A 157 -32.57 37.90 26.79
N ASP A 158 -33.84 37.96 26.39
CA ASP A 158 -34.64 36.80 26.02
C ASP A 158 -34.04 36.06 24.80
N LEU A 159 -33.54 36.80 23.79
CA LEU A 159 -32.88 36.22 22.62
C LEU A 159 -31.55 35.54 22.98
N PHE A 160 -30.71 36.20 23.78
CA PHE A 160 -29.44 35.64 24.23
C PHE A 160 -29.64 34.36 25.05
N GLU A 161 -30.66 34.33 25.91
CA GLU A 161 -31.04 33.14 26.68
C GLU A 161 -31.48 32.00 25.75
N GLY A 162 -32.32 32.26 24.75
CA GLY A 162 -32.76 31.26 23.77
C GLY A 162 -31.61 30.65 22.96
N VAL A 163 -30.68 31.48 22.48
CA VAL A 163 -29.48 31.02 21.75
C VAL A 163 -28.56 30.22 22.67
N SER A 164 -28.38 30.67 23.92
CA SER A 164 -27.57 29.97 24.92
C SER A 164 -28.14 28.59 25.27
N MET A 165 -29.47 28.49 25.44
CA MET A 165 -30.15 27.21 25.68
C MET A 165 -29.99 26.26 24.49
N THR A 166 -30.12 26.76 23.26
CA THR A 166 -29.96 25.97 22.03
C THR A 166 -28.56 25.37 21.96
N ARG A 167 -27.52 26.18 22.24
CA ARG A 167 -26.14 25.71 22.33
C ARG A 167 -25.98 24.60 23.37
N THR A 168 -26.54 24.78 24.57
CA THR A 168 -26.45 23.78 25.64
C THR A 168 -27.14 22.45 25.27
N VAL A 169 -28.29 22.51 24.60
CA VAL A 169 -29.00 21.30 24.14
C VAL A 169 -28.19 20.58 23.06
N LEU A 170 -27.59 21.32 22.11
CA LEU A 170 -26.73 20.75 21.08
C LEU A 170 -25.50 20.05 21.69
N ALA A 171 -24.80 20.71 22.61
CA ALA A 171 -23.65 20.14 23.31
C ALA A 171 -23.99 18.87 24.10
N LYS A 172 -25.14 18.84 24.80
CA LYS A 172 -25.63 17.63 25.49
C LYS A 172 -25.94 16.50 24.51
N THR A 173 -26.48 16.83 23.33
CA THR A 173 -26.80 15.86 22.28
C THR A 173 -25.53 15.25 21.70
N PHE A 174 -24.51 16.07 21.43
CA PHE A 174 -23.18 15.62 21.01
C PHE A 174 -22.58 14.62 22.01
N ALA A 175 -22.55 14.98 23.30
CA ALA A 175 -22.02 14.10 24.33
C ALA A 175 -22.77 12.75 24.42
N LYS A 176 -24.10 12.75 24.28
CA LYS A 176 -24.92 11.53 24.27
C LYS A 176 -24.55 10.56 23.13
N HIS A 177 -24.14 11.10 21.98
CA HIS A 177 -23.72 10.31 20.82
C HIS A 177 -22.20 10.04 20.78
N GLY A 178 -21.49 10.34 21.88
CA GLY A 178 -20.06 10.06 22.03
C GLY A 178 -19.15 11.10 21.38
N LEU A 179 -19.70 12.25 20.98
CA LEU A 179 -18.93 13.38 20.45
C LEU A 179 -18.51 14.29 21.61
N VAL A 180 -17.21 14.41 21.84
CA VAL A 180 -16.61 15.13 22.97
C VAL A 180 -15.79 16.30 22.45
N THR A 181 -15.93 17.46 23.10
CA THR A 181 -15.11 18.64 22.82
C THR A 181 -13.72 18.44 23.39
N VAL A 182 -12.69 18.70 22.57
CA VAL A 182 -11.29 18.69 22.98
C VAL A 182 -10.79 20.13 22.94
N ASP A 183 -10.70 20.76 24.12
CA ASP A 183 -9.99 22.01 24.30
C ASP A 183 -8.61 21.69 24.91
N PRO A 184 -7.53 21.72 24.10
CA PRO A 184 -6.20 21.35 24.55
C PRO A 184 -5.39 22.54 25.09
N THR A 185 -6.05 23.66 25.43
CA THR A 185 -5.34 24.84 25.95
C THR A 185 -4.50 24.46 27.19
N ASN A 186 -3.23 24.88 27.21
CA ASN A 186 -2.21 24.54 28.21
C ASN A 186 -1.70 23.08 28.19
N GLN A 187 -2.11 22.25 27.22
CA GLN A 187 -1.60 20.89 27.07
C GLN A 187 -0.38 20.85 26.13
N LYS A 188 0.40 19.77 26.20
CA LYS A 188 1.48 19.52 25.25
C LYS A 188 0.89 19.32 23.85
N PHE A 189 1.50 19.92 22.83
CA PHE A 189 1.08 19.72 21.45
C PHE A 189 1.27 18.26 21.04
N ASP A 190 0.27 17.73 20.34
CA ASP A 190 0.24 16.36 19.82
C ASP A 190 -0.27 16.45 18.38
N PRO A 191 0.59 16.19 17.37
CA PRO A 191 0.21 16.26 15.97
C PRO A 191 -0.95 15.33 15.58
N ASN A 192 -1.23 14.29 16.36
CA ASN A 192 -2.32 13.35 16.08
C ASN A 192 -3.70 13.91 16.50
N LEU A 193 -3.72 14.88 17.41
CA LEU A 193 -4.95 15.43 18.00
C LEU A 193 -5.14 16.91 17.69
N HIS A 194 -4.06 17.60 17.33
CA HIS A 194 -4.00 19.06 17.22
C HIS A 194 -3.42 19.51 15.88
N GLU A 195 -3.99 20.56 15.31
CA GLU A 195 -3.53 21.24 14.12
C GLU A 195 -2.88 22.57 14.54
N ALA A 196 -1.56 22.70 14.38
CA ALA A 196 -0.85 23.94 14.71
C ALA A 196 -1.10 24.99 13.61
N VAL A 197 -1.88 26.03 13.94
CA VAL A 197 -2.23 27.10 12.99
C VAL A 197 -1.19 28.23 13.00
N PHE A 198 -0.55 28.48 14.15
CA PHE A 198 0.54 29.46 14.27
C PHE A 198 1.45 29.10 15.45
N GLN A 199 2.63 29.71 15.49
CA GLN A 199 3.57 29.54 16.59
C GLN A 199 3.70 30.83 17.40
N ILE A 200 3.78 30.69 18.72
CA ILE A 200 3.97 31.82 19.64
C ILE A 200 5.39 31.76 20.17
N PRO A 201 6.20 32.82 19.99
CA PRO A 201 7.54 32.87 20.54
C PRO A 201 7.52 32.69 22.05
N SER A 202 8.45 31.90 22.60
CA SER A 202 8.57 31.68 24.04
C SER A 202 8.77 32.97 24.85
N ALA A 203 9.25 34.06 24.24
CA ALA A 203 9.35 35.38 24.87
C ALA A 203 7.98 36.03 25.13
N ASN A 204 6.96 35.68 24.36
CA ASN A 204 5.61 36.26 24.41
C ASN A 204 4.56 35.27 24.93
N ALA A 205 4.96 34.05 25.28
CA ALA A 205 4.08 32.98 25.73
C ALA A 205 4.18 32.77 27.25
N LYS A 206 3.07 32.34 27.87
CA LYS A 206 3.05 31.95 29.29
C LYS A 206 3.37 30.46 29.46
N GLN A 207 3.09 29.65 28.45
CA GLN A 207 3.30 28.21 28.46
C GLN A 207 4.72 27.83 27.98
N PRO A 208 5.23 26.66 28.40
CA PRO A 208 6.55 26.19 27.97
C PRO A 208 6.57 25.78 26.49
N VAL A 209 7.75 25.78 25.89
CA VAL A 209 7.96 25.36 24.50
C VAL A 209 7.36 23.97 24.23
N GLY A 210 6.70 23.82 23.09
CA GLY A 210 5.98 22.61 22.69
C GLY A 210 4.59 22.45 23.32
N HIS A 211 4.11 23.45 24.07
CA HIS A 211 2.75 23.46 24.63
C HIS A 211 1.85 24.44 23.90
N ILE A 212 0.54 24.21 24.02
CA ILE A 212 -0.50 25.00 23.40
C ILE A 212 -0.82 26.20 24.29
N GLU A 213 -0.62 27.41 23.77
CA GLU A 213 -0.96 28.65 24.48
C GLU A 213 -2.40 29.08 24.21
N VAL A 214 -2.85 28.97 22.95
CA VAL A 214 -4.17 29.44 22.51
C VAL A 214 -4.83 28.38 21.65
N CYS A 215 -6.09 28.04 21.93
CA CYS A 215 -6.94 27.30 21.01
C CYS A 215 -7.82 28.29 20.22
N THR A 216 -7.62 28.39 18.91
CA THR A 216 -8.44 29.24 18.04
C THR A 216 -9.73 28.56 17.63
N LYS A 217 -9.69 27.24 17.43
CA LYS A 217 -10.88 26.44 17.10
C LYS A 217 -10.87 25.14 17.88
N ILE A 218 -11.94 24.91 18.63
CA ILE A 218 -12.09 23.73 19.48
C ILE A 218 -12.17 22.46 18.61
N GLY A 219 -11.44 21.43 19.02
CA GLY A 219 -11.43 20.12 18.38
C GLY A 219 -12.60 19.26 18.86
N TYR A 220 -12.90 18.22 18.09
CA TYR A 220 -13.94 17.26 18.42
C TYR A 220 -13.44 15.83 18.18
N SER A 221 -13.69 14.96 19.15
CA SER A 221 -13.44 13.53 19.06
C SER A 221 -14.74 12.75 19.14
N LEU A 222 -14.88 11.72 18.29
CA LEU A 222 -15.97 10.75 18.39
C LEU A 222 -15.40 9.51 19.08
N LYS A 223 -15.79 9.30 20.34
CA LYS A 223 -15.17 8.37 21.28
C LYS A 223 -13.68 8.69 21.49
N GLU A 224 -12.78 7.92 20.87
CA GLU A 224 -11.32 8.06 21.02
C GLU A 224 -10.65 8.58 19.74
N ARG A 225 -11.41 8.80 18.66
CA ARG A 225 -10.86 9.24 17.37
C ARG A 225 -11.15 10.72 17.13
N PRO A 226 -10.14 11.55 16.78
CA PRO A 226 -10.37 12.92 16.38
C PRO A 226 -11.14 12.96 15.05
N ILE A 227 -12.29 13.64 15.03
CA ILE A 227 -13.05 13.91 13.79
C ILE A 227 -12.77 15.30 13.24
N ARG A 228 -12.36 16.22 14.12
CA ARG A 228 -11.84 17.54 13.79
C ARG A 228 -10.71 17.86 14.78
N PRO A 229 -9.47 18.01 14.34
CA PRO A 229 -8.39 18.41 15.24
C PRO A 229 -8.67 19.81 15.79
N ALA A 230 -8.19 20.07 17.01
CA ALA A 230 -8.24 21.41 17.57
C ALA A 230 -7.19 22.28 16.87
N GLN A 231 -7.59 23.48 16.45
CA GLN A 231 -6.67 24.45 15.87
C GLN A 231 -6.04 25.28 16.98
N VAL A 232 -4.71 25.26 17.03
CA VAL A 232 -3.95 25.72 18.19
C VAL A 232 -2.73 26.56 17.81
N GLY A 233 -2.41 27.52 18.66
CA GLY A 233 -1.16 28.26 18.69
C GLY A 233 -0.18 27.58 19.63
N VAL A 234 0.96 27.11 19.11
CA VAL A 234 1.95 26.35 19.90
C VAL A 234 3.13 27.23 20.26
N VAL A 235 3.57 27.18 21.51
CA VAL A 235 4.76 27.89 21.95
C VAL A 235 5.99 27.26 21.34
N SER A 236 6.76 28.04 20.58
CA SER A 236 8.05 27.61 20.05
C SER A 236 9.17 28.45 20.62
N GLN A 237 10.33 27.82 20.82
CA GLN A 237 11.54 28.54 21.14
C GLN A 237 11.91 29.32 19.88
N MET A 238 11.69 30.63 19.88
CA MET A 238 12.32 31.46 18.84
C MET A 238 13.82 31.44 19.12
N ILE A 239 14.55 30.66 18.33
CA ILE A 239 15.89 31.06 17.92
C ILE A 239 15.66 32.30 17.05
N ASP A 240 16.40 33.39 17.29
CA ASP A 240 16.41 34.60 16.47
C ASP A 240 16.65 34.26 14.99
N ARG A 241 15.58 33.90 14.27
CA ARG A 241 15.53 33.61 12.83
C ARG A 241 14.29 34.21 12.17
N VAL A 242 13.57 35.06 12.90
CA VAL A 242 12.25 35.55 12.47
C VAL A 242 12.30 36.99 11.94
N ALA A 243 13.40 37.71 12.19
CA ALA A 243 13.68 38.96 11.45
C ALA A 243 14.13 38.72 9.99
N GLU A 244 14.56 37.50 9.62
CA GLU A 244 14.94 37.17 8.23
C GLU A 244 13.83 36.51 7.40
N ASN A 245 12.83 35.87 8.02
CA ASN A 245 11.86 35.04 7.28
C ASN A 245 10.47 35.68 7.04
N ILE A 246 10.12 36.77 7.73
CA ILE A 246 8.78 37.39 7.58
C ILE A 246 8.70 38.41 6.43
N LEU A 247 9.83 38.85 5.89
CA LEU A 247 9.86 39.69 4.67
C LEU A 247 9.94 38.88 3.36
N ARG A 248 9.93 37.54 3.42
CA ARG A 248 10.16 36.65 2.24
C ARG A 248 8.97 35.80 1.79
N VAL A 249 7.74 36.06 2.27
CA VAL A 249 6.55 35.28 1.86
C VAL A 249 5.51 36.14 1.12
N SER A 250 5.92 37.26 0.51
CA SER A 250 5.01 37.99 -0.41
C SER A 250 5.64 38.52 -1.69
N VAL A 251 6.92 38.26 -1.94
CA VAL A 251 7.51 38.28 -3.29
C VAL A 251 8.64 37.27 -3.23
N CYS A 252 8.39 36.01 -3.59
CA CYS A 252 9.47 35.03 -3.71
C CYS A 252 10.16 35.27 -5.05
N ASP A 253 11.16 36.14 -5.05
CA ASP A 253 12.18 36.16 -6.10
C ASP A 253 12.93 34.82 -6.08
N GLU A 254 13.05 34.20 -7.24
CA GLU A 254 13.59 32.87 -7.54
C GLU A 254 15.04 32.62 -7.06
N GLY A 255 15.75 33.62 -6.53
CA GLY A 255 17.20 33.61 -6.32
C GLY A 255 17.74 33.06 -4.99
N GLU A 256 16.90 32.59 -4.06
CA GLU A 256 17.38 32.14 -2.73
C GLU A 256 17.33 30.63 -2.49
N LEU A 257 16.55 29.89 -3.28
CA LEU A 257 16.60 28.43 -3.26
C LEU A 257 17.95 27.94 -3.79
N GLU A 258 18.53 28.61 -4.80
CA GLU A 258 19.87 28.36 -5.34
C GLU A 258 20.98 28.48 -4.29
N LYS A 259 20.81 29.33 -3.28
CA LYS A 259 21.82 29.53 -2.21
C LYS A 259 21.77 28.45 -1.12
N SER A 260 20.62 27.82 -0.90
CA SER A 260 20.48 26.72 0.06
C SER A 260 20.84 25.36 -0.55
N THR A 261 20.59 25.14 -1.84
CA THR A 261 21.03 23.95 -2.57
C THR A 261 22.53 23.97 -2.82
N SER A 262 23.13 25.13 -3.16
CA SER A 262 24.58 25.25 -3.36
C SER A 262 25.44 24.96 -2.12
N HIS A 263 24.93 25.16 -0.90
CA HIS A 263 25.67 24.86 0.33
C HIS A 263 25.60 23.37 0.75
N LEU A 264 24.50 22.67 0.41
CA LEU A 264 24.35 21.21 0.63
C LEU A 264 25.00 20.38 -0.47
N ILE A 265 25.05 20.92 -1.70
CA ILE A 265 25.77 20.39 -2.86
C ILE A 265 27.19 21.00 -2.90
N GLY A 266 27.77 21.28 -1.73
CA GLY A 266 29.17 21.71 -1.63
C GLY A 266 30.09 20.57 -2.06
N SER A 267 30.70 20.70 -3.24
CA SER A 267 31.87 19.92 -3.69
C SER A 267 31.73 18.39 -3.68
N ARG A 268 30.51 17.83 -3.59
CA ARG A 268 30.32 16.39 -3.52
C ARG A 268 30.19 15.83 -4.93
N LYS A 269 31.09 14.90 -5.26
CA LYS A 269 31.11 14.24 -6.55
C LYS A 269 29.88 13.32 -6.65
N ILE A 270 28.95 13.65 -7.54
CA ILE A 270 27.82 12.80 -7.89
C ILE A 270 28.40 11.60 -8.66
N GLU A 271 28.13 10.38 -8.22
CA GLU A 271 28.60 9.15 -8.86
C GLU A 271 27.41 8.22 -9.20
N PRO A 272 26.63 8.54 -10.25
CA PRO A 272 25.41 7.79 -10.58
C PRO A 272 25.68 6.30 -10.85
N GLU A 273 26.84 5.95 -11.39
CA GLU A 273 27.29 4.56 -11.60
C GLU A 273 27.26 3.73 -10.32
N GLN A 274 27.83 4.29 -9.25
CA GLN A 274 27.94 3.62 -7.97
C GLN A 274 26.55 3.47 -7.34
N TRP A 275 25.74 4.52 -7.41
CA TRP A 275 24.37 4.50 -6.90
C TRP A 275 23.50 3.48 -7.65
N ILE A 276 23.60 3.38 -8.97
CA ILE A 276 22.91 2.35 -9.76
C ILE A 276 23.36 0.96 -9.33
N THR A 277 24.66 0.76 -9.11
CA THR A 277 25.19 -0.55 -8.68
C THR A 277 24.58 -0.97 -7.34
N TRP A 278 24.59 -0.07 -6.34
CA TRP A 278 23.98 -0.35 -5.04
C TRP A 278 22.47 -0.57 -5.12
N ALA A 279 21.76 0.33 -5.82
CA ALA A 279 20.32 0.23 -5.97
C ALA A 279 19.91 -1.08 -6.68
N SER A 280 20.68 -1.52 -7.69
CA SER A 280 20.45 -2.80 -8.40
C SER A 280 20.65 -4.04 -7.52
N GLU A 281 21.44 -3.91 -6.46
CA GLU A 281 21.64 -4.95 -5.44
C GLU A 281 20.60 -4.89 -4.30
N CYS A 282 19.50 -4.15 -4.49
CA CYS A 282 18.47 -3.92 -3.47
C CYS A 282 19.01 -3.19 -2.21
N LYS A 283 20.00 -2.31 -2.38
CA LYS A 283 20.54 -1.49 -1.29
C LYS A 283 20.04 -0.04 -1.43
N TYR A 284 19.53 0.52 -0.33
CA TYR A 284 19.20 1.93 -0.28
C TYR A 284 20.45 2.80 -0.08
N LEU A 285 20.42 4.01 -0.63
CA LEU A 285 21.55 4.94 -0.55
C LEU A 285 21.71 5.49 0.87
N PRO A 286 22.94 5.88 1.27
CA PRO A 286 23.13 6.75 2.44
C PRO A 286 22.24 7.99 2.34
N GLU A 287 21.68 8.47 3.46
CA GLU A 287 20.73 9.58 3.46
C GLU A 287 21.23 10.78 2.66
N SER A 288 22.49 11.15 2.86
CA SER A 288 23.10 12.29 2.17
C SER A 288 23.13 12.13 0.65
N ASP A 289 23.25 10.90 0.15
CA ASP A 289 23.29 10.59 -1.28
C ASP A 289 21.87 10.53 -1.85
N ALA A 290 20.91 9.99 -1.08
CA ALA A 290 19.49 10.05 -1.42
C ALA A 290 18.98 11.50 -1.54
N VAL A 291 19.39 12.37 -0.60
CA VAL A 291 19.06 13.80 -0.63
C VAL A 291 19.72 14.50 -1.82
N ALA A 292 20.99 14.20 -2.11
CA ALA A 292 21.70 14.75 -3.27
C ALA A 292 21.03 14.33 -4.60
N LEU A 293 20.67 13.05 -4.74
CA LEU A 293 19.91 12.52 -5.87
C LEU A 293 18.59 13.28 -6.06
N CYS A 294 17.81 13.43 -4.98
CA CYS A 294 16.54 14.14 -5.04
C CYS A 294 16.73 15.61 -5.43
N ALA A 295 17.69 16.31 -4.84
CA ALA A 295 17.96 17.72 -5.16
C ALA A 295 18.34 17.90 -6.63
N THR A 296 19.25 17.07 -7.16
CA THR A 296 19.64 17.11 -8.58
C THR A 296 18.46 16.81 -9.51
N LEU A 297 17.59 15.87 -9.15
CA LEU A 297 16.41 15.55 -9.94
C LEU A 297 15.35 16.66 -9.89
N ILE A 298 15.17 17.33 -8.75
CA ILE A 298 14.25 18.48 -8.66
C ILE A 298 14.66 19.55 -9.67
N ASP A 299 15.93 19.94 -9.70
CA ASP A 299 16.43 20.97 -10.62
C ASP A 299 16.23 20.54 -12.08
N ARG A 300 16.57 19.29 -12.42
CA ARG A 300 16.40 18.74 -13.78
C ARG A 300 14.94 18.69 -14.20
N LEU A 301 14.09 18.05 -13.39
CA LEU A 301 12.69 17.78 -13.72
C LEU A 301 11.85 19.06 -13.72
N SER A 302 12.23 20.08 -12.97
CA SER A 302 11.54 21.38 -12.99
C SER A 302 11.62 22.07 -14.35
N MET A 303 12.66 21.79 -15.15
CA MET A 303 12.80 22.29 -16.52
C MET A 303 12.11 21.40 -17.58
N GLU A 304 11.64 20.22 -17.19
CA GLU A 304 11.01 19.27 -18.10
C GLU A 304 9.55 19.68 -18.38
N ALA A 305 9.03 19.40 -19.57
CA ALA A 305 7.64 19.71 -19.90
C ALA A 305 6.66 18.79 -19.14
N ASN A 306 5.42 19.22 -18.96
CA ASN A 306 4.37 18.37 -18.38
C ASN A 306 4.14 17.10 -19.22
N VAL A 307 4.24 17.24 -20.54
CA VAL A 307 4.12 16.15 -21.51
C VAL A 307 5.46 16.01 -22.24
N VAL A 308 6.17 14.92 -21.98
CA VAL A 308 7.52 14.71 -22.50
C VAL A 308 7.46 14.08 -23.90
N PRO A 309 8.09 14.67 -24.92
CA PRO A 309 8.18 14.04 -26.23
C PRO A 309 9.18 12.86 -26.18
N VAL A 310 8.78 11.71 -26.70
CA VAL A 310 9.57 10.47 -26.70
C VAL A 310 9.60 9.87 -28.11
N SER A 311 10.76 9.38 -28.54
CA SER A 311 10.91 8.73 -29.85
C SER A 311 10.99 7.22 -29.70
N SER A 312 10.26 6.49 -30.54
CA SER A 312 10.42 5.04 -30.66
C SER A 312 11.81 4.66 -31.22
N PRO A 313 12.30 3.42 -31.02
CA PRO A 313 11.69 2.34 -30.22
C PRO A 313 11.69 2.65 -28.72
N VAL A 314 10.59 2.31 -28.04
CA VAL A 314 10.38 2.55 -26.60
C VAL A 314 9.50 1.47 -25.97
N THR A 315 9.81 1.13 -24.72
CA THR A 315 9.05 0.19 -23.90
C THR A 315 8.27 0.94 -22.82
N ILE A 316 6.95 0.78 -22.81
CA ILE A 316 6.04 1.41 -21.86
C ILE A 316 5.76 0.44 -20.71
N CYS A 317 5.86 0.94 -19.49
CA CYS A 317 5.67 0.21 -18.25
C CYS A 317 4.57 0.86 -17.41
N GLY A 318 3.74 0.04 -16.77
CA GLY A 318 2.73 0.46 -15.81
C GLY A 318 3.23 0.46 -14.36
N ASP A 319 2.31 0.19 -13.45
CA ASP A 319 2.51 0.21 -11.99
C ASP A 319 3.58 -0.79 -11.55
N ILE A 320 4.41 -0.40 -10.58
CA ILE A 320 5.50 -1.23 -10.02
C ILE A 320 5.30 -1.49 -8.53
N HIS A 321 4.81 -0.51 -7.78
CA HIS A 321 4.39 -0.64 -6.38
C HIS A 321 5.41 -1.32 -5.47
N GLY A 322 6.66 -0.83 -5.50
CA GLY A 322 7.73 -1.32 -4.62
C GLY A 322 8.07 -2.82 -4.78
N GLN A 323 7.68 -3.46 -5.88
CA GLN A 323 8.04 -4.83 -6.21
C GLN A 323 9.40 -4.88 -6.92
N PHE A 324 10.46 -4.51 -6.18
CA PHE A 324 11.81 -4.34 -6.71
C PHE A 324 12.35 -5.53 -7.53
N TYR A 325 12.20 -6.76 -7.03
CA TYR A 325 12.68 -7.94 -7.75
C TYR A 325 11.94 -8.17 -9.08
N ASP A 326 10.66 -7.80 -9.14
CA ASP A 326 9.86 -7.90 -10.35
C ASP A 326 10.21 -6.76 -11.33
N LEU A 327 10.64 -5.58 -10.84
CA LEU A 327 11.26 -4.55 -11.68
C LEU A 327 12.56 -5.03 -12.34
N LEU A 328 13.39 -5.81 -11.63
CA LEU A 328 14.57 -6.41 -12.25
C LEU A 328 14.20 -7.44 -13.34
N GLU A 329 13.12 -8.19 -13.14
CA GLU A 329 12.59 -9.12 -14.15
C GLU A 329 12.00 -8.38 -15.35
N LEU A 330 11.36 -7.23 -15.12
CA LEU A 330 10.90 -6.32 -16.16
C LEU A 330 12.07 -5.89 -17.06
N PHE A 331 13.21 -5.48 -16.50
CA PHE A 331 14.38 -5.11 -17.30
C PHE A 331 15.00 -6.29 -18.07
N LYS A 332 14.91 -7.52 -17.55
CA LYS A 332 15.31 -8.71 -18.32
C LYS A 332 14.37 -8.99 -19.49
N THR A 333 13.08 -8.69 -19.32
CA THR A 333 12.04 -8.95 -20.32
C THR A 333 12.01 -7.87 -21.41
N GLY A 334 12.01 -6.60 -21.01
CA GLY A 334 11.95 -5.45 -21.93
C GLY A 334 13.29 -5.06 -22.54
N GLY A 335 14.41 -5.41 -21.90
CA GLY A 335 15.76 -5.04 -22.32
C GLY A 335 16.46 -4.08 -21.36
N THR A 336 17.80 -4.06 -21.39
CA THR A 336 18.57 -3.29 -20.42
C THR A 336 18.81 -1.86 -20.87
N VAL A 337 18.79 -0.92 -19.92
CA VAL A 337 19.20 0.48 -20.15
C VAL A 337 20.74 0.51 -20.27
N PRO A 338 21.33 1.23 -21.24
CA PRO A 338 20.71 2.17 -22.19
C PRO A 338 20.33 1.59 -23.55
N ASN A 339 20.38 0.28 -23.77
CA ASN A 339 20.04 -0.31 -25.07
C ASN A 339 18.55 -0.17 -25.43
N THR A 340 17.70 0.02 -24.43
CA THR A 340 16.24 0.16 -24.55
C THR A 340 15.80 1.45 -23.88
N LYS A 341 14.91 2.21 -24.54
CA LYS A 341 14.23 3.38 -23.95
C LYS A 341 12.97 2.94 -23.21
N TYR A 342 12.66 3.62 -22.12
CA TYR A 342 11.50 3.33 -21.29
C TYR A 342 10.66 4.56 -20.97
N VAL A 343 9.34 4.37 -20.95
CA VAL A 343 8.37 5.28 -20.31
C VAL A 343 7.70 4.50 -19.20
N PHE A 344 7.90 4.93 -17.95
CA PHE A 344 7.14 4.40 -16.82
C PHE A 344 5.99 5.35 -16.46
N MET A 345 4.79 4.80 -16.32
CA MET A 345 3.57 5.61 -16.20
C MET A 345 3.22 6.04 -14.75
N GLY A 346 3.97 5.62 -13.74
CA GLY A 346 3.76 6.02 -12.35
C GLY A 346 3.63 4.83 -11.40
N ASP A 347 3.24 5.12 -10.16
CA ASP A 347 3.04 4.16 -9.06
C ASP A 347 4.26 3.25 -8.84
N TYR A 348 5.39 3.90 -8.55
CA TYR A 348 6.65 3.25 -8.20
C TYR A 348 6.65 2.75 -6.75
N VAL A 349 5.93 3.46 -5.89
CA VAL A 349 5.97 3.30 -4.44
C VAL A 349 4.68 2.72 -3.86
N ASP A 350 4.73 2.47 -2.55
CA ASP A 350 3.69 1.85 -1.74
C ASP A 350 3.40 0.39 -2.09
N ARG A 351 2.65 -0.29 -1.21
CA ARG A 351 2.10 -1.65 -1.38
C ARG A 351 3.13 -2.78 -1.44
N GLY A 352 4.31 -2.59 -2.00
CA GLY A 352 5.42 -3.53 -1.95
C GLY A 352 6.35 -3.26 -0.77
N HIS A 353 7.34 -4.14 -0.58
CA HIS A 353 8.30 -4.03 0.53
C HIS A 353 9.51 -3.13 0.22
N TYR A 354 9.73 -2.80 -1.05
CA TYR A 354 10.97 -2.20 -1.56
C TYR A 354 10.70 -0.96 -2.40
N SER A 355 9.80 -0.08 -1.94
CA SER A 355 9.46 1.16 -2.66
C SER A 355 10.67 2.06 -2.79
N LEU A 356 11.46 2.19 -1.72
CA LEU A 356 12.64 3.04 -1.68
C LEU A 356 13.69 2.59 -2.69
N GLU A 357 14.04 1.30 -2.72
CA GLU A 357 15.00 0.77 -3.69
C GLU A 357 14.48 0.87 -5.12
N THR A 358 13.18 0.61 -5.33
CA THR A 358 12.52 0.69 -6.65
C THR A 358 12.63 2.10 -7.21
N VAL A 359 12.15 3.10 -6.48
CA VAL A 359 12.15 4.49 -6.95
C VAL A 359 13.58 5.06 -7.03
N THR A 360 14.47 4.67 -6.12
CA THR A 360 15.89 5.07 -6.16
C THR A 360 16.58 4.56 -7.42
N LEU A 361 16.39 3.28 -7.78
CA LEU A 361 16.98 2.71 -8.99
C LEU A 361 16.50 3.46 -10.24
N LEU A 362 15.19 3.70 -10.36
CA LEU A 362 14.62 4.45 -11.48
C LEU A 362 15.16 5.88 -11.55
N PHE A 363 15.28 6.56 -10.41
CA PHE A 363 15.84 7.90 -10.31
C PHE A 363 17.32 7.96 -10.71
N CYS A 364 18.13 7.00 -10.28
CA CYS A 364 19.53 6.92 -10.70
C CYS A 364 19.66 6.62 -12.20
N LEU A 365 18.80 5.76 -12.75
CA LEU A 365 18.77 5.48 -14.20
C LEU A 365 18.34 6.70 -15.00
N LEU A 366 17.34 7.45 -14.54
CA LEU A 366 16.93 8.73 -15.14
C LEU A 366 18.07 9.75 -15.15
N LEU A 367 18.76 9.90 -14.01
CA LEU A 367 19.87 10.84 -13.89
C LEU A 367 21.02 10.49 -14.84
N LYS A 368 21.34 9.20 -14.98
CA LYS A 368 22.45 8.75 -15.82
C LYS A 368 22.10 8.66 -17.31
N TYR A 369 20.87 8.25 -17.63
CA TYR A 369 20.41 8.02 -18.99
C TYR A 369 19.15 8.86 -19.30
N PRO A 370 19.26 10.19 -19.27
CA PRO A 370 18.10 11.09 -19.32
C PRO A 370 17.27 11.00 -20.60
N ASN A 371 17.84 10.48 -21.69
CA ASN A 371 17.16 10.29 -22.98
C ASN A 371 16.60 8.86 -23.17
N HIS A 372 16.78 7.97 -22.17
CA HIS A 372 16.36 6.57 -22.24
C HIS A 372 15.36 6.20 -21.14
N ILE A 373 15.16 7.04 -20.13
CA ILE A 373 14.17 6.82 -19.08
C ILE A 373 13.29 8.06 -19.00
N THR A 374 11.99 7.87 -19.09
CA THR A 374 10.96 8.87 -18.78
C THR A 374 10.11 8.33 -17.65
N LEU A 375 9.98 9.11 -16.57
CA LEU A 375 9.20 8.73 -15.39
C LEU A 375 8.03 9.68 -15.26
N LEU A 376 6.81 9.17 -15.37
CA LEU A 376 5.59 9.93 -15.15
C LEU A 376 5.15 9.84 -13.69
N ARG A 377 4.29 10.77 -13.29
CA ARG A 377 3.73 10.81 -11.94
C ARG A 377 2.48 9.94 -11.86
N GLY A 378 2.49 8.97 -10.94
CA GLY A 378 1.30 8.22 -10.55
C GLY A 378 0.57 8.85 -9.37
N ASN A 379 -0.58 8.29 -9.01
CA ASN A 379 -1.36 8.77 -7.87
C ASN A 379 -0.69 8.44 -6.53
N HIS A 380 0.20 7.44 -6.48
CA HIS A 380 0.98 7.08 -5.29
C HIS A 380 2.20 7.98 -5.04
N GLU A 381 2.66 8.70 -6.06
CA GLU A 381 3.67 9.76 -5.95
C GLU A 381 3.06 11.07 -5.39
N SER A 382 2.39 10.92 -4.24
CA SER A 382 1.69 11.95 -3.47
C SER A 382 2.03 11.78 -1.98
N ARG A 383 2.20 12.90 -1.25
CA ARG A 383 2.42 12.84 0.20
C ARG A 383 1.28 12.16 0.91
N ARG A 384 0.03 12.42 0.52
CA ARG A 384 -1.14 11.88 1.22
C ARG A 384 -1.27 10.38 1.06
N ILE A 385 -1.01 9.86 -0.14
CA ILE A 385 -1.10 8.43 -0.43
C ILE A 385 0.10 7.70 0.20
N SER A 386 1.32 8.18 -0.05
CA SER A 386 2.55 7.55 0.48
C SER A 386 2.67 7.54 2.01
N ASN A 387 2.01 8.47 2.71
CA ASN A 387 1.92 8.45 4.18
C ASN A 387 1.03 7.32 4.71
N VAL A 388 0.13 6.79 3.89
CA VAL A 388 -0.89 5.80 4.31
C VAL A 388 -0.59 4.41 3.77
N TYR A 389 0.07 4.28 2.62
CA TYR A 389 0.17 2.98 1.92
C TYR A 389 1.56 2.33 1.93
N GLY A 390 2.51 2.89 2.69
CA GLY A 390 3.70 2.18 3.15
C GLY A 390 5.02 2.89 2.89
N PHE A 391 5.13 3.78 1.90
CA PHE A 391 6.42 4.38 1.54
C PHE A 391 6.99 5.27 2.66
N TYR A 392 6.15 6.05 3.36
CA TYR A 392 6.59 6.81 4.52
C TYR A 392 7.16 5.92 5.62
N ASP A 393 6.43 4.86 5.98
CA ASP A 393 6.83 3.90 7.01
C ASP A 393 8.15 3.20 6.62
N GLU A 394 8.31 2.87 5.34
CA GLU A 394 9.54 2.28 4.80
C GLU A 394 10.75 3.22 4.98
N CYS A 395 10.62 4.49 4.57
CA CYS A 395 11.67 5.48 4.78
C CYS A 395 11.97 5.71 6.27
N GLN A 396 10.93 5.83 7.10
CA GLN A 396 11.06 6.01 8.55
C GLN A 396 11.79 4.82 9.20
N ASN A 397 11.53 3.61 8.76
CA ASN A 397 12.17 2.40 9.28
C ASN A 397 13.64 2.27 8.84
N LYS A 398 13.96 2.60 7.59
CA LYS A 398 15.33 2.46 7.04
C LYS A 398 16.29 3.57 7.49
N TYR A 399 15.78 4.81 7.64
CA TYR A 399 16.60 5.97 8.01
C TYR A 399 16.38 6.46 9.45
N GLY A 400 15.37 5.94 10.17
CA GLY A 400 15.03 6.38 11.52
C GLY A 400 14.21 7.69 11.59
N HIS A 401 13.96 8.34 10.46
CA HIS A 401 13.12 9.55 10.36
C HIS A 401 12.57 9.75 8.94
N GLY A 402 11.49 10.53 8.80
CA GLY A 402 10.84 10.83 7.51
C GLY A 402 11.52 11.86 6.61
N ASN A 403 12.77 12.28 6.85
CA ASN A 403 13.44 13.30 6.01
C ASN A 403 13.60 12.85 4.55
N VAL A 404 14.00 11.60 4.33
CA VAL A 404 14.17 11.05 2.98
C VAL A 404 12.84 11.02 2.22
N HIS A 405 11.76 10.56 2.86
CA HIS A 405 10.41 10.60 2.29
C HIS A 405 10.01 12.02 1.82
N LYS A 406 10.30 13.04 2.63
CA LYS A 406 10.03 14.44 2.26
C LYS A 406 10.77 14.86 0.99
N TRP A 407 12.03 14.45 0.83
CA TRP A 407 12.82 14.75 -0.37
C TRP A 407 12.30 14.02 -1.60
N PHE A 408 11.97 12.73 -1.50
CA PHE A 408 11.33 12.00 -2.59
C PHE A 408 9.99 12.62 -3.00
N CYS A 409 9.16 13.05 -2.04
CA CYS A 409 7.91 13.75 -2.33
C CYS A 409 8.10 15.08 -3.06
N LYS A 410 9.22 15.79 -2.84
CA LYS A 410 9.54 16.99 -3.63
C LYS A 410 9.90 16.66 -5.07
N VAL A 411 10.58 15.54 -5.31
CA VAL A 411 10.82 15.04 -6.68
C VAL A 411 9.50 14.67 -7.32
N PHE A 412 8.61 13.99 -6.58
CA PHE A 412 7.29 13.60 -7.05
C PHE A 412 6.46 14.79 -7.56
N ASP A 413 6.57 15.96 -6.91
CA ASP A 413 5.86 17.15 -7.35
C ASP A 413 6.23 17.62 -8.75
N VAL A 414 7.47 17.42 -9.16
CA VAL A 414 7.97 17.93 -10.44
C VAL A 414 8.03 16.86 -11.52
N LEU A 415 7.65 15.61 -11.22
CA LEU A 415 7.53 14.54 -12.21
C LEU A 415 6.54 14.93 -13.32
N PRO A 416 6.88 14.72 -14.60
CA PRO A 416 5.96 14.89 -15.72
C PRO A 416 4.68 14.09 -15.55
N ILE A 417 3.60 14.54 -16.17
CA ILE A 417 2.26 13.95 -16.04
C ILE A 417 1.79 13.26 -17.31
N GLY A 418 2.54 13.39 -18.40
CA GLY A 418 2.33 12.65 -19.63
C GLY A 418 3.60 12.46 -20.44
N ALA A 419 3.55 11.52 -21.39
CA ALA A 419 4.55 11.39 -22.45
C ALA A 419 3.84 11.27 -23.80
N LEU A 420 4.41 11.88 -24.84
CA LEU A 420 3.89 11.81 -26.20
C LEU A 420 4.91 11.09 -27.08
N ILE A 421 4.58 9.85 -27.47
CA ILE A 421 5.45 9.00 -28.27
C ILE A 421 5.13 9.21 -29.76
N ASP A 422 6.16 9.59 -30.53
CA ASP A 422 6.09 9.84 -31.98
C ASP A 422 4.91 10.73 -32.40
N ASP A 423 4.53 11.71 -31.57
CA ASP A 423 3.38 12.60 -31.77
C ASP A 423 2.03 11.88 -31.99
N SER A 424 1.93 10.60 -31.62
CA SER A 424 0.78 9.75 -31.95
C SER A 424 0.22 8.96 -30.77
N VAL A 425 1.04 8.64 -29.76
CA VAL A 425 0.60 7.88 -28.59
C VAL A 425 0.80 8.70 -27.33
N LEU A 426 -0.30 9.02 -26.63
CA LEU A 426 -0.25 9.71 -25.35
C LEU A 426 -0.21 8.68 -24.23
N CYS A 427 0.77 8.78 -23.34
CA CYS A 427 0.87 8.01 -22.10
C CYS A 427 0.54 8.90 -20.91
N VAL A 428 -0.36 8.44 -20.04
CA VAL A 428 -0.70 9.06 -18.73
C VAL A 428 -0.87 7.96 -17.69
N HIS A 429 -0.95 8.28 -16.40
CA HIS A 429 -1.12 7.25 -15.36
C HIS A 429 -2.55 6.70 -15.28
N GLY A 430 -3.48 7.57 -14.93
CA GLY A 430 -4.90 7.26 -14.76
C GLY A 430 -5.61 7.28 -16.10
N GLY A 431 -6.00 8.48 -16.54
CA GLY A 431 -6.80 8.62 -17.75
C GLY A 431 -7.11 10.07 -18.09
N LEU A 432 -8.29 10.30 -18.67
CA LEU A 432 -8.70 11.62 -19.15
C LEU A 432 -9.38 12.46 -18.05
N SER A 433 -9.48 13.77 -18.30
CA SER A 433 -10.25 14.71 -17.48
C SER A 433 -11.31 15.42 -18.32
N PRO A 434 -12.53 15.68 -17.80
CA PRO A 434 -13.54 16.47 -18.51
C PRO A 434 -13.08 17.93 -18.74
N ASP A 435 -12.12 18.41 -17.95
CA ASP A 435 -11.56 19.76 -18.06
C ASP A 435 -10.39 19.84 -19.06
N ILE A 436 -9.91 18.70 -19.59
CA ILE A 436 -8.77 18.62 -20.51
C ILE A 436 -9.20 17.99 -21.83
N ARG A 437 -9.39 18.84 -22.84
CA ARG A 437 -9.78 18.40 -24.20
C ARG A 437 -8.61 18.29 -25.17
N THR A 438 -7.50 18.99 -24.87
CA THR A 438 -6.31 19.02 -25.72
C THR A 438 -5.04 18.74 -24.94
N ILE A 439 -4.02 18.21 -25.61
CA ILE A 439 -2.67 18.03 -25.04
C ILE A 439 -2.10 19.39 -24.60
N ASP A 440 -2.36 20.47 -25.35
CA ASP A 440 -1.93 21.81 -24.95
C ASP A 440 -2.48 22.22 -23.58
N SER A 441 -3.74 21.86 -23.28
CA SER A 441 -4.34 22.11 -21.97
C SER A 441 -3.64 21.32 -20.87
N LEU A 442 -3.21 20.09 -21.17
CA LEU A 442 -2.40 19.26 -20.27
C LEU A 442 -1.01 19.86 -20.04
N MET A 443 -0.40 20.45 -21.07
CA MET A 443 0.90 21.11 -20.99
C MET A 443 0.90 22.36 -20.10
N LEU A 444 -0.26 23.00 -19.91
CA LEU A 444 -0.42 24.23 -19.13
C LEU A 444 -0.72 24.00 -17.64
N LEU A 445 -0.92 22.75 -17.20
CA LEU A 445 -1.20 22.47 -15.79
C LEU A 445 -0.01 22.85 -14.90
N ASP A 446 -0.29 23.46 -13.75
CA ASP A 446 0.72 23.59 -12.70
C ASP A 446 0.89 22.23 -12.00
N ARG A 447 1.91 21.46 -12.41
CA ARG A 447 2.17 20.14 -11.84
C ARG A 447 2.95 20.17 -10.52
N ALA A 448 3.71 21.25 -10.27
CA ALA A 448 4.72 21.40 -9.21
C ALA A 448 4.10 21.61 -7.81
N GLN A 449 3.16 20.75 -7.45
CA GLN A 449 2.38 20.80 -6.23
C GLN A 449 1.96 19.40 -5.79
N GLU A 450 1.39 19.29 -4.58
CA GLU A 450 0.70 18.08 -4.16
C GLU A 450 -0.50 17.82 -5.05
N VAL A 451 -0.73 16.54 -5.39
CA VAL A 451 -1.92 16.11 -6.13
C VAL A 451 -3.18 16.60 -5.40
N PRO A 452 -3.99 17.49 -6.02
CA PRO A 452 -5.21 17.99 -5.40
C PRO A 452 -6.25 16.89 -5.20
N ASN A 453 -7.28 17.17 -4.41
CA ASN A 453 -8.43 16.25 -4.24
C ASN A 453 -9.35 16.17 -5.47
N LYS A 454 -9.25 17.13 -6.39
CA LYS A 454 -10.14 17.30 -7.55
C LYS A 454 -9.49 18.19 -8.60
N GLY A 455 -10.04 18.17 -9.81
CA GLY A 455 -9.59 18.97 -10.93
C GLY A 455 -8.61 18.21 -11.82
N PRO A 456 -8.15 18.83 -12.91
CA PRO A 456 -7.53 18.12 -14.02
C PRO A 456 -6.27 17.34 -13.63
N LEU A 457 -5.42 17.90 -12.77
CA LEU A 457 -4.23 17.18 -12.30
C LEU A 457 -4.57 15.91 -11.49
N CYS A 458 -5.65 15.97 -10.70
CA CYS A 458 -6.16 14.80 -9.99
C CYS A 458 -6.72 13.76 -10.97
N ASP A 459 -7.56 14.20 -11.91
CA ASP A 459 -8.22 13.32 -12.87
C ASP A 459 -7.22 12.55 -13.74
N ILE A 460 -6.15 13.21 -14.23
CA ILE A 460 -5.12 12.55 -15.04
C ILE A 460 -4.45 11.37 -14.32
N MET A 461 -4.40 11.40 -12.98
CA MET A 461 -3.81 10.34 -12.16
C MET A 461 -4.83 9.33 -11.62
N TRP A 462 -6.12 9.66 -11.57
CA TRP A 462 -7.14 8.87 -10.86
C TRP A 462 -8.30 8.37 -11.72
N SER A 463 -8.47 8.91 -12.93
CA SER A 463 -9.57 8.51 -13.82
C SER A 463 -9.36 7.11 -14.40
N ASP A 464 -10.47 6.42 -14.64
CA ASP A 464 -10.52 5.04 -15.11
C ASP A 464 -11.38 4.88 -16.38
N PRO A 465 -10.97 4.09 -17.37
CA PRO A 465 -11.85 3.68 -18.45
C PRO A 465 -12.85 2.60 -18.01
N ASP A 466 -14.03 2.57 -18.64
CA ASP A 466 -15.01 1.49 -18.49
C ASP A 466 -15.72 1.18 -19.82
N ASP A 467 -15.76 -0.10 -20.20
CA ASP A 467 -16.41 -0.59 -21.43
C ASP A 467 -17.94 -0.49 -21.37
N GLU A 468 -18.53 -0.42 -20.17
CA GLU A 468 -19.98 -0.29 -19.96
C GLU A 468 -20.47 1.17 -20.00
N VAL A 469 -19.54 2.13 -20.05
CA VAL A 469 -19.83 3.56 -20.03
C VAL A 469 -19.54 4.16 -21.42
N GLU A 470 -20.44 5.02 -21.91
CA GLU A 470 -20.19 5.78 -23.15
C GLU A 470 -19.56 7.16 -22.91
N ASP A 471 -19.94 7.86 -21.84
CA ASP A 471 -19.52 9.24 -21.52
C ASP A 471 -18.73 9.32 -20.18
N TRP A 472 -18.83 10.43 -19.45
CA TRP A 472 -18.28 10.61 -18.11
C TRP A 472 -19.23 10.12 -17.01
N VAL A 473 -18.67 9.44 -16.01
CA VAL A 473 -19.34 9.06 -14.75
C VAL A 473 -18.43 9.43 -13.58
N ILE A 474 -19.00 9.77 -12.42
CA ILE A 474 -18.21 10.08 -11.22
C ILE A 474 -17.53 8.80 -10.72
N SER A 475 -16.24 8.87 -10.45
CA SER A 475 -15.48 7.72 -9.95
C SER A 475 -15.90 7.29 -8.55
N GLN A 476 -16.05 5.99 -8.35
CA GLN A 476 -16.30 5.40 -7.03
C GLN A 476 -15.07 5.48 -6.10
N ARG A 477 -13.88 5.80 -6.64
CA ARG A 477 -12.66 6.01 -5.85
C ARG A 477 -12.72 7.26 -4.96
N GLY A 478 -13.67 8.16 -5.22
CA GLY A 478 -13.77 9.46 -4.55
C GLY A 478 -12.80 10.52 -5.11
N ALA A 479 -12.12 10.21 -6.22
CA ALA A 479 -11.24 11.10 -6.98
C ALA A 479 -11.25 10.66 -8.46
N GLY A 480 -11.11 11.60 -9.39
CA GLY A 480 -11.18 11.35 -10.83
C GLY A 480 -12.58 10.98 -11.35
N PHE A 481 -12.62 10.53 -12.60
CA PHE A 481 -13.84 10.14 -13.30
C PHE A 481 -13.71 8.76 -13.93
N VAL A 482 -14.84 8.11 -14.18
CA VAL A 482 -14.92 7.00 -15.12
C VAL A 482 -15.25 7.56 -16.50
N PHE A 483 -14.58 7.11 -17.55
CA PHE A 483 -14.79 7.59 -18.92
C PHE A 483 -14.96 6.47 -19.94
N GLY A 484 -15.83 6.72 -20.92
CA GLY A 484 -16.20 5.74 -21.93
C GLY A 484 -15.47 5.84 -23.27
N ALA A 485 -15.93 5.00 -24.20
CA ALA A 485 -15.39 4.92 -25.56
C ALA A 485 -15.50 6.25 -26.30
N ARG A 486 -16.65 6.94 -26.22
CA ARG A 486 -16.87 8.21 -26.96
C ARG A 486 -15.93 9.31 -26.48
N VAL A 487 -15.71 9.43 -25.17
CA VAL A 487 -14.77 10.40 -24.59
C VAL A 487 -13.35 10.15 -25.11
N THR A 488 -12.93 8.89 -25.10
CA THR A 488 -11.60 8.49 -25.60
C THR A 488 -11.47 8.81 -27.09
N GLU A 489 -12.45 8.45 -27.91
CA GLU A 489 -12.45 8.71 -29.34
C GLU A 489 -12.39 10.20 -29.68
N GLU A 490 -13.22 11.00 -29.02
CA GLU A 490 -13.25 12.45 -29.21
C GLU A 490 -11.89 13.07 -28.86
N PHE A 491 -11.29 12.67 -27.73
CA PHE A 491 -9.99 13.16 -27.33
C PHE A 491 -8.89 12.78 -28.33
N LEU A 492 -8.86 11.52 -28.79
CA LEU A 492 -7.86 11.08 -29.77
C LEU A 492 -7.98 11.83 -31.09
N VAL A 493 -9.21 12.00 -31.60
CA VAL A 493 -9.47 12.75 -32.85
C VAL A 493 -9.04 14.21 -32.71
N ASN A 494 -9.42 14.88 -31.61
CA ASN A 494 -9.10 16.29 -31.37
C ASN A 494 -7.59 16.55 -31.29
N ASN A 495 -6.81 15.54 -30.88
CA ASN A 495 -5.37 15.65 -30.69
C ASN A 495 -4.54 14.90 -31.75
N ASN A 496 -5.19 14.38 -32.79
CA ASN A 496 -4.56 13.57 -33.84
C ASN A 496 -3.73 12.39 -33.30
N LEU A 497 -4.24 11.73 -32.27
CA LEU A 497 -3.60 10.58 -31.62
C LEU A 497 -4.19 9.26 -32.14
N SER A 498 -3.36 8.22 -32.13
CA SER A 498 -3.75 6.86 -32.51
C SER A 498 -3.98 5.94 -31.31
N LEU A 499 -3.52 6.30 -30.11
CA LEU A 499 -3.64 5.49 -28.90
C LEU A 499 -3.49 6.34 -27.64
N LEU A 500 -4.32 6.05 -26.64
CA LEU A 500 -4.10 6.44 -25.26
C LEU A 500 -3.54 5.24 -24.49
N CYS A 501 -2.35 5.38 -23.91
CA CYS A 501 -1.73 4.37 -23.05
C CYS A 501 -1.80 4.82 -21.59
N ARG A 502 -2.14 3.88 -20.70
CA ARG A 502 -2.35 4.18 -19.28
C ARG A 502 -2.08 2.99 -18.36
N SER A 503 -2.03 3.22 -17.04
CA SER A 503 -1.68 2.22 -16.02
C SER A 503 -2.76 1.91 -14.96
N HIS A 504 -2.56 2.18 -13.66
CA HIS A 504 -3.48 2.34 -12.49
C HIS A 504 -4.67 1.38 -12.22
N GLN A 505 -5.25 0.68 -13.21
CA GLN A 505 -6.16 -0.45 -12.96
C GLN A 505 -5.43 -1.76 -13.13
N LEU A 506 -5.55 -2.62 -12.12
CA LEU A 506 -5.09 -4.00 -12.18
C LEU A 506 -5.77 -4.71 -13.36
N VAL A 507 -4.95 -5.30 -14.22
CA VAL A 507 -5.38 -6.20 -15.30
C VAL A 507 -4.80 -7.58 -15.00
N ASP A 508 -5.65 -8.61 -14.95
CA ASP A 508 -5.24 -9.96 -14.56
C ASP A 508 -4.16 -10.54 -15.51
N GLU A 509 -4.26 -10.28 -16.81
CA GLU A 509 -3.26 -10.70 -17.80
C GLU A 509 -2.07 -9.73 -17.91
N GLY A 510 -2.08 -8.61 -17.18
CA GLY A 510 -1.06 -7.56 -17.23
C GLY A 510 -1.24 -6.54 -18.36
N PHE A 511 -2.09 -6.80 -19.35
CA PHE A 511 -2.35 -5.88 -20.47
C PHE A 511 -3.77 -6.02 -21.01
N LYS A 512 -4.45 -4.90 -21.27
CA LYS A 512 -5.80 -4.90 -21.87
C LYS A 512 -5.95 -3.76 -22.86
N TYR A 513 -6.40 -4.08 -24.08
CA TYR A 513 -6.97 -3.09 -24.99
C TYR A 513 -8.44 -2.83 -24.67
N MET A 514 -8.85 -1.57 -24.80
CA MET A 514 -10.23 -1.12 -24.64
C MET A 514 -10.64 -0.25 -25.83
N PHE A 515 -11.95 -0.09 -26.01
CA PHE A 515 -12.54 0.82 -27.01
C PHE A 515 -12.03 0.59 -28.45
N GLY A 516 -11.87 -0.67 -28.85
CA GLY A 516 -11.37 -1.03 -30.18
C GLY A 516 -9.90 -0.67 -30.39
N GLU A 517 -9.05 -1.02 -29.41
CA GLU A 517 -7.59 -0.77 -29.42
C GLU A 517 -7.19 0.72 -29.43
N LYS A 518 -8.12 1.60 -29.05
CA LYS A 518 -7.89 3.04 -28.89
C LYS A 518 -7.33 3.40 -27.52
N LEU A 519 -7.49 2.52 -26.54
CA LEU A 519 -6.89 2.64 -25.22
C LEU A 519 -6.17 1.35 -24.84
N ALA A 520 -4.95 1.47 -24.32
CA ALA A 520 -4.19 0.36 -23.75
C ALA A 520 -3.96 0.58 -22.26
N THR A 521 -4.36 -0.39 -21.43
CA THR A 521 -4.00 -0.45 -20.01
C THR A 521 -2.84 -1.43 -19.84
N VAL A 522 -1.71 -0.94 -19.30
CA VAL A 522 -0.49 -1.73 -19.06
C VAL A 522 -0.29 -1.84 -17.56
N TRP A 523 -0.09 -3.07 -17.05
CA TRP A 523 0.16 -3.34 -15.64
C TRP A 523 1.47 -4.11 -15.48
N SER A 524 2.39 -3.60 -14.67
CA SER A 524 3.77 -4.11 -14.59
C SER A 524 4.16 -4.71 -13.22
N ALA A 525 3.19 -4.92 -12.32
CA ALA A 525 3.40 -5.52 -11.00
C ALA A 525 2.75 -6.93 -10.90
N PRO A 526 3.49 -8.02 -11.17
CA PRO A 526 2.91 -9.37 -11.19
C PRO A 526 2.64 -9.88 -9.78
N ASN A 527 1.62 -10.73 -9.63
CA ASN A 527 1.12 -11.18 -8.33
C ASN A 527 1.02 -10.03 -7.33
N TYR A 528 0.28 -8.99 -7.71
CA TYR A 528 0.21 -7.73 -6.99
C TYR A 528 -0.11 -7.92 -5.50
N CYS A 529 0.54 -7.12 -4.65
CA CYS A 529 0.50 -7.25 -3.19
C CYS A 529 0.85 -8.66 -2.69
N TYR A 530 1.59 -9.43 -3.48
CA TYR A 530 1.96 -10.83 -3.23
C TYR A 530 0.78 -11.80 -3.10
N ARG A 531 -0.42 -11.44 -3.59
CA ARG A 531 -1.65 -12.21 -3.38
C ARG A 531 -2.63 -12.24 -4.56
N CYS A 532 -2.59 -11.26 -5.46
CA CYS A 532 -3.59 -11.14 -6.53
C CYS A 532 -3.46 -12.21 -7.62
N GLY A 533 -2.28 -12.80 -7.80
CA GLY A 533 -2.05 -13.86 -8.80
C GLY A 533 -2.05 -13.43 -10.27
N ASN A 534 -2.20 -12.14 -10.55
CA ASN A 534 -2.15 -11.57 -11.90
C ASN A 534 -0.75 -11.71 -12.55
N ALA A 535 -0.71 -11.70 -13.88
CA ALA A 535 0.51 -11.52 -14.66
C ALA A 535 0.87 -10.03 -14.76
N ALA A 536 2.04 -9.74 -15.33
CA ALA A 536 2.47 -8.39 -15.68
C ALA A 536 2.93 -8.33 -17.13
N ALA A 537 2.94 -7.13 -17.69
CA ALA A 537 3.38 -6.87 -19.03
C ALA A 537 4.19 -5.58 -19.15
N VAL A 538 4.94 -5.49 -20.26
CA VAL A 538 5.46 -4.27 -20.83
C VAL A 538 4.99 -4.15 -22.28
N PHE A 539 4.81 -2.91 -22.74
CA PHE A 539 4.25 -2.63 -24.07
C PHE A 539 5.25 -1.88 -24.94
N GLU A 540 5.72 -2.51 -26.00
CA GLU A 540 6.76 -2.00 -26.89
C GLU A 540 6.15 -1.32 -28.12
N ILE A 541 6.66 -0.13 -28.43
CA ILE A 541 6.33 0.64 -29.62
C ILE A 541 7.61 0.87 -30.43
N ASP A 542 7.59 0.47 -31.70
CA ASP A 542 8.65 0.69 -32.70
C ASP A 542 8.02 1.21 -34.00
N GLY A 543 7.94 2.54 -34.12
CA GLY A 543 7.10 3.22 -35.10
C GLY A 543 5.64 2.76 -35.01
N ASN A 544 5.12 2.18 -36.09
CA ASN A 544 3.74 1.66 -36.13
C ASN A 544 3.59 0.25 -35.55
N LYS A 545 4.68 -0.43 -35.19
CA LYS A 545 4.62 -1.77 -34.61
C LYS A 545 4.39 -1.66 -33.11
N ARG A 546 3.41 -2.41 -32.63
CA ARG A 546 3.03 -2.52 -31.23
C ARG A 546 3.14 -3.98 -30.81
N SER A 547 3.85 -4.27 -29.72
CA SER A 547 3.97 -5.63 -29.19
C SER A 547 4.00 -5.65 -27.67
N THR A 548 3.35 -6.63 -27.08
CA THR A 548 3.30 -6.80 -25.63
C THR A 548 4.18 -7.98 -25.21
N LYS A 549 5.01 -7.79 -24.18
CA LYS A 549 5.78 -8.86 -23.55
C LYS A 549 5.28 -9.08 -22.14
N TYR A 550 5.05 -10.34 -21.78
CA TYR A 550 4.49 -10.73 -20.49
C TYR A 550 5.57 -11.35 -19.60
N PHE A 551 5.45 -11.15 -18.30
CA PHE A 551 6.31 -11.77 -17.28
C PHE A 551 5.53 -12.06 -16.00
N ASN A 552 6.03 -13.03 -15.24
CA ASN A 552 5.40 -13.49 -14.00
C ASN A 552 6.21 -13.02 -12.78
N ALA A 553 5.59 -13.13 -11.62
CA ALA A 553 6.20 -12.80 -10.35
C ALA A 553 7.45 -13.66 -10.11
N VAL A 554 8.53 -13.01 -9.68
CA VAL A 554 9.74 -13.69 -9.23
C VAL A 554 9.37 -14.63 -8.07
N PRO A 555 9.79 -15.91 -8.07
CA PRO A 555 9.45 -16.83 -6.98
C PRO A 555 9.94 -16.33 -5.63
N ASP A 556 9.15 -16.57 -4.57
CA ASP A 556 9.46 -16.10 -3.21
C ASP A 556 10.82 -16.56 -2.67
N GLY A 557 11.34 -17.70 -3.12
CA GLY A 557 12.67 -18.19 -2.73
C GLY A 557 13.83 -17.37 -3.31
N ASN A 558 13.58 -16.55 -4.33
CA ASN A 558 14.56 -15.67 -4.97
C ASN A 558 14.39 -14.21 -4.53
N ARG A 559 13.51 -13.96 -3.55
CA ARG A 559 13.26 -12.64 -2.97
C ARG A 559 13.82 -12.62 -1.56
N GLU A 560 14.45 -11.52 -1.19
CA GLU A 560 14.64 -11.23 0.22
C GLU A 560 13.27 -10.80 0.78
N LYS A 561 12.91 -11.26 1.98
CA LYS A 561 11.72 -10.79 2.71
C LYS A 561 12.22 -10.05 3.94
N PRO A 562 11.85 -8.78 4.16
CA PRO A 562 12.37 -8.03 5.30
C PRO A 562 11.92 -8.64 6.64
N ASP A 563 12.81 -8.68 7.63
CA ASP A 563 12.57 -9.28 8.96
C ASP A 563 11.51 -8.56 9.81
N ARG A 564 11.12 -7.33 9.46
CA ARG A 564 10.15 -6.53 10.22
C ARG A 564 8.91 -6.22 9.38
N VAL A 565 7.79 -6.65 9.95
CA VAL A 565 6.40 -6.49 9.50
C VAL A 565 6.13 -5.04 9.11
N VAL A 566 6.31 -4.77 7.81
CA VAL A 566 5.27 -4.35 6.88
C VAL A 566 4.01 -3.79 7.55
N ALA A 567 3.74 -2.53 7.26
CA ALA A 567 2.56 -1.83 7.75
C ALA A 567 1.25 -2.61 7.46
N PRO A 568 0.22 -2.50 8.32
CA PRO A 568 -0.91 -3.43 8.43
C PRO A 568 -1.84 -3.55 7.20
N TYR A 569 -1.56 -2.85 6.11
CA TYR A 569 -2.37 -2.79 4.89
C TYR A 569 -2.28 -4.07 4.02
N PHE A 570 -1.43 -5.02 4.40
CA PHE A 570 -1.31 -6.35 3.77
C PHE A 570 -2.31 -7.38 4.32
N LEU A 571 -3.09 -7.02 5.35
CA LEU A 571 -4.03 -7.91 6.06
C LEU A 571 -5.49 -7.73 5.64
#